data_AF-R0KYE4-F1
#
_entry.id   AF-R0KYE4-F1
#
_cell.length_a   1.000
_cell.length_b   1.000
_cell.length_c   1.000
_cell.angle_alpha   90.00
_cell.angle_beta   90.00
_cell.angle_gamma   90.00
#
_symmetry.space_group_name_H-M   'P 1'
#
loop_
_entity.id
_entity.type
_entity.pdbx_description
1 polymer ?
#
loop_
_entity_poly.entity_id
_entity_poly.type
_entity_poly.pdbx_seq_one_letter_code
_entity_poly.pdbx_strand_id
1 'polypeptide(L)'
;RYENFVLLPLSKRRFCQECQQLLLPAEWGKHSSHQILCDISTAQLRSPSQLLYPLENKKTNAQYLFANRSCQFLLDLIISLGFRRVLCVGTPR
;
A
#
# COMPACT_ATOMS: atom_id res chain seq x y z
N ARG A 1 2.84 0.67 -15.22
CA ARG A 1 3.64 1.36 -14.17
C ARG A 1 4.12 0.40 -13.08
N TYR A 2 3.21 -0.28 -12.38
CA TYR A 2 3.56 -1.25 -11.32
C TYR A 2 4.50 -2.35 -11.81
N GLU A 3 4.20 -3.00 -12.94
CA GLU A 3 5.06 -4.05 -13.52
C GLU A 3 6.50 -3.57 -13.74
N ASN A 4 6.65 -2.43 -14.42
CA ASN A 4 7.96 -1.80 -14.64
C ASN A 4 8.68 -1.50 -13.32
N PHE A 5 7.96 -1.12 -12.26
CA PHE A 5 8.54 -0.85 -10.95
C PHE A 5 9.00 -2.13 -10.23
N VAL A 6 8.22 -3.21 -10.30
CA VAL A 6 8.58 -4.50 -9.71
C VAL A 6 9.80 -5.11 -10.40
N LEU A 7 9.97 -4.89 -11.72
CA LEU A 7 11.14 -5.33 -12.46
C LEU A 7 12.44 -4.60 -12.07
N LEU A 8 12.34 -3.44 -11.39
CA LEU A 8 13.52 -2.72 -10.93
C LEU A 8 14.23 -3.48 -9.80
N PRO A 9 15.57 -3.41 -9.72
CA PRO A 9 16.30 -3.87 -8.55
C PRO A 9 15.91 -3.07 -7.31
N LEU A 10 16.02 -3.68 -6.13
CA LEU A 10 15.64 -3.07 -4.83
C LEU A 10 16.21 -1.66 -4.65
N SER A 11 17.50 -1.46 -4.95
CA SER A 11 18.20 -0.17 -4.88
C SER A 11 17.61 0.95 -5.73
N LYS A 12 16.80 0.62 -6.73
CA LYS A 12 16.12 1.57 -7.62
C LYS A 12 14.63 1.70 -7.34
N ARG A 13 14.09 0.97 -6.37
CA ARG A 13 12.67 1.06 -5.98
C ARG A 13 12.50 2.18 -4.97
N ARG A 14 11.92 3.29 -5.43
CA ARG A 14 11.70 4.50 -4.64
C ARG A 14 10.22 4.83 -4.54
N PHE A 15 9.81 5.30 -3.38
CA PHE A 15 8.44 5.74 -3.12
C PHE A 15 8.47 7.15 -2.52
N CYS A 16 7.74 8.09 -3.13
CA CYS A 16 7.61 9.44 -2.61
C CYS A 16 6.50 9.48 -1.56
N GLN A 17 6.83 9.85 -0.32
CA GLN A 17 5.88 9.93 0.78
C GLN A 17 4.97 11.16 0.67
N GLU A 18 5.45 12.26 0.09
CA GLU A 18 4.62 13.46 -0.09
C GLU A 18 3.58 13.27 -1.20
N CYS A 19 3.99 12.69 -2.33
CA CYS A 19 3.10 12.45 -3.46
C CYS A 19 2.32 11.13 -3.35
N GLN A 20 2.67 10.25 -2.40
CA GLN A 20 2.12 8.89 -2.27
C GLN A 20 2.26 8.05 -3.54
N GLN A 21 3.43 8.11 -4.19
CA GLN A 21 3.64 7.52 -5.51
C GLN A 21 4.91 6.68 -5.60
N LEU A 22 4.79 5.52 -6.27
CA LEU A 22 5.94 4.71 -6.70
C LEU A 22 6.65 5.43 -7.85
N LEU A 23 7.96 5.66 -7.71
CA LEU A 23 8.76 6.42 -8.66
C LEU A 23 9.53 5.51 -9.62
N LEU A 24 9.41 5.78 -10.91
CA LEU A 24 10.31 5.22 -11.91
C LEU A 24 11.59 6.07 -12.02
N PRO A 25 12.71 5.51 -12.50
CA PRO A 25 13.98 6.24 -12.59
C PRO A 25 13.91 7.59 -13.31
N ALA A 26 13.08 7.69 -14.36
CA ALA A 26 12.88 8.93 -15.11
C ALA A 26 12.23 10.06 -14.30
N GLU A 27 11.57 9.75 -13.18
CA GLU A 27 10.80 10.71 -12.38
C GLU A 27 11.60 11.24 -11.19
N TRP A 28 12.75 10.65 -10.85
CA TRP A 28 13.51 11.01 -9.64
C TRP A 28 13.88 12.48 -9.57
N GLY A 29 14.18 13.11 -10.71
CA GLY A 29 14.53 14.54 -10.76
C GLY A 29 13.40 15.47 -10.30
N LYS A 30 12.14 15.08 -10.54
CA LYS A 30 10.96 15.88 -10.14
C LYS A 30 10.64 15.77 -8.66
N HIS A 31 11.16 14.76 -7.98
CA HIS A 31 10.91 14.46 -6.57
C HIS A 31 12.20 14.58 -5.73
N SER A 32 13.21 15.28 -6.22
CA SER A 32 14.51 15.43 -5.54
C SER A 32 14.41 16.19 -4.23
N SER A 33 13.44 17.10 -4.11
CA SER A 33 13.15 17.87 -2.89
C SER A 33 12.16 17.19 -1.95
N HIS A 34 11.60 16.03 -2.30
CA HIS A 34 10.58 15.37 -1.50
C HIS A 34 11.17 14.30 -0.58
N GLN A 35 10.42 13.91 0.44
CA GLN A 35 10.72 12.76 1.26
C GLN A 35 10.52 11.45 0.48
N ILE A 36 11.61 10.71 0.26
CA ILE A 36 11.63 9.46 -0.48
C ILE A 36 11.99 8.29 0.43
N LEU A 37 11.18 7.22 0.38
CA LEU A 37 11.55 5.90 0.87
C LEU A 37 12.24 5.10 -0.23
N CYS A 38 13.41 4.56 0.08
CA CYS A 38 14.19 3.70 -0.81
C CYS A 38 14.01 2.21 -0.47
N ASP A 39 14.50 1.34 -1.34
CA ASP A 39 14.58 -0.11 -1.12
C ASP A 39 13.23 -0.78 -0.82
N ILE A 40 12.17 -0.34 -1.53
CA ILE A 40 10.83 -0.90 -1.34
C ILE A 40 10.78 -2.37 -1.74
N SER A 41 10.59 -3.23 -0.74
CA SER A 41 10.44 -4.67 -0.91
C SER A 41 9.13 -5.04 -1.59
N THR A 42 9.08 -6.21 -2.22
CA THR A 42 7.83 -6.76 -2.75
C THR A 42 6.82 -7.08 -1.65
N ALA A 43 7.27 -7.37 -0.42
CA ALA A 43 6.41 -7.55 0.73
C ALA A 43 5.66 -6.25 1.11
N GLN A 44 6.35 -5.11 1.10
CA GLN A 44 5.72 -3.81 1.33
C GLN A 44 4.73 -3.45 0.22
N LEU A 45 5.01 -3.80 -1.04
CA LEU A 45 4.08 -3.61 -2.15
C LEU A 45 2.80 -4.45 -2.03
N ARG A 46 2.88 -5.62 -1.39
CA ARG A 46 1.71 -6.48 -1.11
C ARG A 46 0.84 -5.96 0.03
N SER A 47 1.34 -5.01 0.82
CA SER A 47 0.63 -4.38 1.93
C SER A 47 0.54 -2.85 1.76
N PRO A 48 -0.19 -2.34 0.73
CA PRO A 48 -0.21 -0.91 0.42
C PRO A 48 -0.69 -0.03 1.57
N SER A 49 -1.58 -0.56 2.41
CA SER A 49 -2.11 0.15 3.59
C SER A 49 -1.07 0.42 4.68
N GLN A 50 0.10 -0.22 4.63
CA GLN A 50 1.24 0.05 5.52
C GLN A 50 2.24 1.02 4.90
N LEU A 51 2.20 1.19 3.58
CA LEU A 51 3.08 2.10 2.84
C LEU A 51 2.44 3.48 2.64
N LEU A 52 1.13 3.50 2.39
CA LEU A 52 0.35 4.71 2.19
C LEU A 52 -0.12 5.28 3.53
N TYR A 53 -0.18 6.60 3.66
CA TYR A 53 -0.83 7.21 4.82
C TYR A 53 -2.36 7.08 4.69
N PRO A 54 -3.07 6.84 5.81
CA PRO A 54 -4.53 6.78 5.77
C PRO A 54 -5.13 8.15 5.46
N LEU A 55 -6.12 8.18 4.57
CA LEU A 55 -6.91 9.38 4.27
C LEU A 55 -8.06 9.53 5.28
N GLU A 56 -7.74 9.97 6.50
CA GLU A 56 -8.66 9.98 7.65
C GLU A 56 -9.74 11.07 7.60
N ASN A 57 -9.75 11.94 6.58
CA ASN A 57 -10.73 13.02 6.49
C ASN A 57 -12.17 12.48 6.42
N LYS A 58 -12.91 12.70 7.51
CA LYS A 58 -14.29 12.26 7.74
C LYS A 58 -15.29 12.69 6.68
N LYS A 59 -15.04 13.80 5.98
CA LYS A 59 -15.98 14.35 4.98
C LYS A 59 -15.82 13.75 3.58
N THR A 60 -14.71 13.07 3.31
CA THR A 60 -14.40 12.58 1.96
C THR A 60 -14.12 11.08 1.96
N ASN A 61 -12.99 10.66 2.52
CA ASN A 61 -12.51 9.28 2.41
C ASN A 61 -12.78 8.46 3.66
N ALA A 62 -12.67 9.09 4.85
CA ALA A 62 -12.88 8.47 6.15
C ALA A 62 -12.17 7.10 6.28
N GLN A 63 -10.92 7.02 5.83
CA GLN A 63 -10.18 5.76 5.76
C GLN A 63 -9.68 5.34 7.15
N TYR A 64 -10.50 4.54 7.85
CA TYR A 64 -10.12 3.91 9.10
C TYR A 64 -9.65 2.50 8.84
N LEU A 65 -8.36 2.28 9.11
CA LEU A 65 -7.73 1.00 8.91
C LEU A 65 -7.98 0.09 10.11
N PHE A 66 -8.42 -1.14 9.86
CA PHE A 66 -8.54 -2.16 10.90
C PHE A 66 -7.20 -2.39 11.59
N ALA A 67 -7.23 -2.66 12.90
CA ALA A 67 -6.07 -3.16 13.62
C ALA A 67 -5.71 -4.56 13.11
N ASN A 68 -4.41 -4.91 13.14
CA ASN A 68 -3.92 -6.23 12.67
C ASN A 68 -4.67 -7.40 13.31
N ARG A 69 -4.95 -7.32 14.61
CA ARG A 69 -5.68 -8.37 15.35
C ARG A 69 -7.10 -8.55 14.81
N SER A 70 -7.78 -7.47 14.50
CA SER A 70 -9.14 -7.51 13.95
C SER A 70 -9.14 -8.04 12.51
N CYS A 71 -8.18 -7.65 11.67
CA CYS A 71 -8.01 -8.23 10.33
C CYS A 71 -7.82 -9.74 10.39
N GLN A 72 -6.92 -10.22 11.25
CA GLN A 72 -6.66 -11.66 11.38
C GLN A 72 -7.90 -12.41 11.83
N PHE A 73 -8.61 -11.90 12.84
CA PHE A 73 -9.87 -12.49 13.30
C PHE A 73 -10.91 -12.59 12.18
N LEU A 74 -11.10 -11.52 11.40
CA LEU A 74 -12.05 -11.51 10.27
C LEU A 74 -11.65 -12.53 9.20
N LEU A 75 -10.35 -12.63 8.88
CA LEU A 75 -9.85 -13.60 7.93
C LEU A 75 -10.09 -15.04 8.41
N ASP A 76 -9.77 -15.34 9.67
CA ASP A 76 -9.96 -16.66 10.28
C ASP A 76 -11.45 -17.05 10.29
N LEU A 77 -12.34 -16.09 10.55
CA LEU A 77 -13.79 -16.30 10.49
C LEU A 77 -14.26 -16.62 9.07
N ILE A 78 -13.84 -15.86 8.06
CA ILE A 78 -14.21 -16.10 6.65
C ILE A 78 -13.73 -17.49 6.20
N ILE A 79 -12.51 -17.88 6.58
CA ILE A 79 -11.93 -19.19 6.27
C ILE A 79 -12.72 -20.30 6.95
N SER A 80 -13.03 -20.17 8.24
CA SER A 80 -13.76 -21.20 9.01
C SER A 80 -15.19 -21.42 8.51
N LEU A 81 -15.83 -20.37 7.97
CA LEU A 81 -17.14 -20.46 7.32
C LEU A 81 -17.08 -21.05 5.88
N GLY A 82 -15.89 -21.35 5.36
CA GLY A 82 -15.70 -22.00 4.07
C GLY A 82 -15.87 -21.11 2.84
N PHE A 83 -15.85 -19.78 3.02
CA PHE A 83 -15.93 -18.84 1.89
C PHE A 83 -14.63 -18.84 1.08
N ARG A 84 -14.76 -18.86 -0.26
CA ARG A 84 -13.61 -18.88 -1.19
C ARG A 84 -13.39 -17.57 -1.94
N ARG A 85 -14.40 -16.71 -1.99
CA ARG A 85 -14.39 -15.44 -2.70
C ARG A 85 -14.99 -14.39 -1.78
N VAL A 86 -14.29 -13.28 -1.59
CA VAL A 86 -14.71 -12.17 -0.73
C VAL A 86 -14.76 -10.92 -1.59
N LEU A 87 -15.89 -10.23 -1.57
CA LEU A 87 -16.02 -8.92 -2.18
C LEU A 87 -15.68 -7.85 -1.14
N CYS A 88 -14.51 -7.23 -1.27
CA CYS A 88 -14.03 -6.18 -0.38
C CYS A 88 -14.47 -4.80 -0.90
N VAL A 89 -15.48 -4.18 -0.28
CA VAL A 89 -15.93 -2.82 -0.62
C VAL A 89 -15.47 -1.86 0.46
N GLY A 90 -14.51 -0.98 0.14
CA GLY A 90 -13.99 0.00 1.10
C GLY A 90 -13.14 -0.61 2.23
N THR A 91 -12.68 -1.85 2.09
CA THR A 91 -11.84 -2.56 3.08
C THR A 91 -10.44 -2.84 2.51
N PRO A 92 -9.54 -1.85 2.50
CA PRO A 92 -8.20 -1.99 1.92
C PRO A 92 -7.22 -2.83 2.77
N ARG A 93 -7.62 -3.25 3.99
CA ARG A 93 -6.85 -4.09 4.91
C ARG A 93 -7.58 -5.39 5.22
#